data_AF-A0A6L5PHC5-F1
#
_entry.id   AF-A0A6L5PHC5-F1
#
_cell.length_a   1.000
_cell.length_b   1.000
_cell.length_c   1.000
_cell.angle_alpha   90.00
_cell.angle_beta   90.00
_cell.angle_gamma   90.00
#
_symmetry.space_group_name_H-M   'P 1'
#
loop_
_entity.id
_entity.type
_entity.pdbx_description
1 polymer ?
#
loop_
_entity_poly.entity_id
_entity_poly.type
_entity_poly.pdbx_seq_one_letter_code
_entity_poly.pdbx_strand_id
1 'polypeptide(L)'
;MGRKNPDRYTREDWRAVCGTVDSMRTKRWRVTVVCNRCHLNMGVDLRVMAFLLGGEGVLWNRHPHCRRVGCEGRVTFWAQPPEVYTAFPLRAEWPVRE
;
A
#
# COMPACT_ATOMS: atom_id res chain seq x y z
N MET A 1 -20.45 8.56 15.41
CA MET A 1 -19.18 7.90 15.82
C MET A 1 -18.01 8.73 15.27
N GLY A 2 -17.26 9.38 16.15
CA GLY A 2 -16.14 10.25 15.76
C GLY A 2 -15.00 9.42 15.19
N ARG A 3 -14.46 9.84 14.04
CA ARG A 3 -13.21 9.26 13.52
C ARG A 3 -12.13 9.43 14.59
N LYS A 4 -11.39 8.37 14.90
CA LYS A 4 -10.17 8.48 15.70
C LYS A 4 -9.26 9.53 15.04
N ASN A 5 -8.39 10.19 15.80
CA ASN A 5 -7.36 11.05 15.22
C ASN A 5 -6.54 10.20 14.22
N PRO A 6 -6.43 10.56 12.92
CA PRO A 6 -5.67 9.82 11.92
C PRO A 6 -4.23 9.51 12.35
N ASP A 7 -3.60 10.38 13.15
CA ASP A 7 -2.24 10.18 13.65
C ASP A 7 -2.11 9.00 14.63
N ARG A 8 -3.24 8.53 15.19
CA ARG A 8 -3.28 7.39 16.13
C ARG A 8 -3.66 6.07 15.46
N TYR A 9 -3.90 6.06 14.15
CA TYR A 9 -4.26 4.83 13.44
C TYR A 9 -3.06 3.90 13.36
N THR A 10 -3.24 2.65 13.78
CA THR A 10 -2.27 1.59 13.50
C THR A 10 -2.32 1.19 12.02
N ARG A 11 -1.39 0.34 11.57
CA ARG A 11 -1.40 -0.17 10.18
C ARG A 11 -2.61 -1.06 9.95
N GLU A 12 -3.05 -1.76 10.97
CA GLU A 12 -4.23 -2.60 11.00
C GLU A 12 -5.51 -1.75 10.88
N ASP A 13 -5.60 -0.62 11.61
CA ASP A 13 -6.70 0.34 11.48
C ASP A 13 -6.76 0.90 10.06
N TRP A 14 -5.61 1.31 9.50
CA TRP A 14 -5.51 1.83 8.14
C TRP A 14 -5.93 0.80 7.09
N ARG A 15 -5.54 -0.45 7.28
CA ARG A 15 -5.94 -1.55 6.41
C ARG A 15 -7.43 -1.86 6.50
N ALA A 16 -8.02 -1.85 7.69
CA ALA A 16 -9.46 -2.05 7.86
C ALA A 16 -10.27 -0.96 7.14
N VAL A 17 -9.76 0.27 7.13
CA VAL A 17 -10.39 1.41 6.44
C VAL A 17 -10.09 1.43 4.92
N CYS A 18 -8.94 0.88 4.49
CA CYS A 18 -8.45 0.98 3.13
C CYS A 18 -7.69 -0.28 2.68
N GLY A 19 -8.42 -1.39 2.56
CA GLY A 19 -7.84 -2.71 2.28
C GLY A 19 -7.56 -3.01 0.80
N THR A 20 -8.28 -2.38 -0.12
CA THR A 20 -8.30 -2.72 -1.56
C THR A 20 -7.75 -1.62 -2.44
N VAL A 21 -7.33 -1.96 -3.66
CA VAL A 21 -6.86 -0.98 -4.66
C VAL A 21 -7.94 0.07 -4.95
N ASP A 22 -9.21 -0.31 -5.09
CA ASP A 22 -10.27 0.65 -5.34
C ASP A 22 -10.56 1.55 -4.15
N SER A 23 -10.44 1.04 -2.91
CA SER A 23 -10.54 1.89 -1.72
C SER A 23 -9.42 2.93 -1.68
N MET A 24 -8.18 2.53 -2.00
CA MET A 24 -7.03 3.45 -2.08
C MET A 24 -7.23 4.49 -3.17
N ARG A 25 -7.73 4.09 -4.34
CA ARG A 25 -8.01 4.97 -5.48
C ARG A 25 -9.10 6.00 -5.14
N THR A 26 -10.20 5.53 -4.57
CA THR A 26 -11.36 6.37 -4.21
C THR A 26 -11.01 7.38 -3.13
N LYS A 27 -10.21 6.95 -2.15
CA LYS A 27 -9.70 7.81 -1.06
C LYS A 27 -8.46 8.61 -1.45
N ARG A 28 -8.02 8.53 -2.71
CA ARG A 28 -6.88 9.29 -3.27
C ARG A 28 -5.56 9.08 -2.52
N TRP A 29 -5.31 7.86 -2.04
CA TRP A 29 -4.04 7.50 -1.45
C TRP A 29 -2.94 7.57 -2.51
N ARG A 30 -1.77 8.11 -2.14
CA ARG A 30 -0.58 8.01 -2.97
C ARG A 30 0.12 6.70 -2.62
N VAL A 31 0.48 5.92 -3.63
CA VAL A 31 1.18 4.66 -3.44
C VAL A 31 2.49 4.69 -4.23
N THR A 32 3.57 4.26 -3.57
CA THR A 32 4.88 4.07 -4.19
C THR A 32 5.39 2.67 -3.90
N VAL A 33 6.40 2.24 -4.65
CA VAL A 33 7.17 1.03 -4.36
C VAL A 33 8.60 1.41 -4.13
N VAL A 34 9.20 0.81 -3.10
CA VAL A 34 10.63 0.99 -2.77
C VAL A 34 11.30 -0.38 -2.75
N CYS A 35 12.35 -0.54 -3.55
CA CYS A 35 13.17 -1.76 -3.54
C CYS A 35 14.04 -1.83 -2.28
N ASN A 36 14.06 -2.99 -1.63
CA ASN A 36 14.89 -3.22 -0.45
C ASN A 36 16.39 -3.43 -0.75
N ARG A 37 16.76 -3.58 -2.02
CA ARG A 37 18.15 -3.84 -2.47
C ARG A 37 18.77 -2.67 -3.21
N CYS A 38 18.10 -2.18 -4.26
CA CYS A 38 18.65 -1.10 -5.10
C CYS A 38 18.03 0.28 -4.81
N HIS A 39 17.13 0.37 -3.82
CA HIS A 39 16.44 1.61 -3.41
C HIS A 39 15.66 2.33 -4.52
N LEU A 40 15.40 1.67 -5.66
CA LEU A 40 14.53 2.20 -6.68
C LEU A 40 13.16 2.56 -6.07
N ASN A 41 12.77 3.82 -6.22
CA ASN A 41 11.49 4.35 -5.81
C ASN A 41 10.66 4.69 -7.05
N MET A 42 9.46 4.14 -7.16
CA MET A 42 8.54 4.41 -8.27
C MET A 42 7.14 4.69 -7.76
N GLY A 43 6.45 5.61 -8.42
CA GLY A 43 5.01 5.80 -8.24
C GLY A 43 4.22 4.60 -8.76
N VAL A 44 3.14 4.27 -8.06
CA VAL A 44 2.18 3.23 -8.47
C VAL A 44 0.92 3.92 -8.98
N ASP A 45 0.57 3.65 -10.24
CA ASP A 45 -0.74 4.05 -10.77
C ASP A 45 -1.81 3.05 -10.31
N LEU A 46 -2.70 3.51 -9.42
CA LEU A 46 -3.78 2.70 -8.88
C LEU A 46 -4.85 2.33 -9.92
N ARG A 47 -4.99 3.08 -11.03
CA ARG A 47 -5.88 2.70 -12.15
C ARG A 47 -5.32 1.49 -12.88
N VAL A 48 -4.01 1.48 -13.13
CA VAL A 48 -3.32 0.32 -13.72
C VAL A 48 -3.38 -0.88 -12.78
N MET A 49 -3.21 -0.68 -11.47
CA MET A 49 -3.34 -1.77 -10.50
C MET A 49 -4.77 -2.32 -10.45
N ALA A 50 -5.80 -1.48 -10.50
CA ALA A 50 -7.19 -1.92 -10.51
C ALA A 50 -7.51 -2.72 -11.78
N PHE A 51 -6.94 -2.34 -12.92
CA PHE A 51 -7.06 -3.10 -14.16
C PHE A 51 -6.38 -4.47 -14.08
N LEU A 52 -5.17 -4.54 -13.50
CA LEU A 52 -4.38 -5.79 -13.44
C LEU A 52 -4.83 -6.78 -12.35
N LEU A 53 -5.27 -6.27 -11.19
CA LEU A 53 -5.60 -7.07 -10.02
C LEU A 53 -7.11 -7.16 -9.73
N GLY A 54 -7.92 -6.37 -10.43
CA GLY A 54 -9.28 -6.06 -10.04
C GLY A 54 -9.35 -4.99 -8.93
N GLY A 55 -10.51 -4.37 -8.77
CA GLY A 55 -10.77 -3.35 -7.74
C GLY A 55 -10.57 -3.86 -6.31
N GLU A 56 -10.99 -5.10 -6.06
CA GLU A 56 -10.82 -5.84 -4.80
C GLU A 56 -9.40 -6.38 -4.60
N GLY A 57 -8.48 -6.13 -5.54
CA GLY A 57 -7.08 -6.47 -5.41
C GLY A 57 -6.47 -5.85 -4.16
N VAL A 58 -5.57 -6.57 -3.49
CA VAL A 58 -4.96 -6.14 -2.22
C VAL A 58 -3.46 -5.92 -2.40
N LEU A 59 -2.96 -4.72 -2.09
CA LEU A 59 -1.52 -4.39 -2.12
C LEU A 59 -0.80 -4.65 -0.79
N TRP A 60 -1.57 -4.74 0.30
CA TRP A 60 -1.04 -5.04 1.63
C TRP A 60 -0.27 -6.36 1.64
N ASN A 61 0.92 -6.35 2.26
CA ASN A 61 1.85 -7.48 2.37
C ASN A 61 2.34 -8.06 1.05
N ARG A 62 2.13 -7.39 -0.10
CA ARG A 62 2.69 -7.83 -1.38
C ARG A 62 4.13 -7.36 -1.54
N HIS A 63 4.97 -8.27 -2.02
CA HIS A 63 6.40 -8.02 -2.25
C HIS A 63 6.88 -8.56 -3.61
N PRO A 64 6.43 -7.95 -4.74
CA PRO A 64 6.84 -8.38 -6.07
C PRO A 64 8.33 -8.08 -6.31
N HIS A 65 8.87 -8.66 -7.39
CA HIS A 65 10.25 -8.43 -7.81
C HIS A 65 10.48 -6.98 -8.25
N CYS A 66 11.70 -6.50 -8.05
CA CYS A 66 12.13 -5.20 -8.56
C CYS A 66 12.06 -5.18 -10.09
N ARG A 67 11.62 -4.04 -10.65
CA ARG A 67 11.58 -3.84 -12.10
C ARG A 67 12.91 -3.34 -12.68
N ARG A 68 13.90 -3.04 -11.85
CA ARG A 68 15.25 -2.66 -12.33
C ARG A 68 15.92 -3.88 -12.95
N VAL A 69 16.33 -3.77 -14.21
CA VAL A 69 17.08 -4.82 -14.91
C VAL A 69 18.33 -5.18 -14.11
N GLY A 70 18.56 -6.48 -13.89
CA GLY A 70 19.68 -7.00 -13.10
C GLY A 70 19.51 -6.91 -11.57
N CYS A 71 18.39 -6.41 -11.06
CA CYS A 71 18.12 -6.41 -9.62
C CYS A 71 17.20 -7.56 -9.22
N GLU A 72 17.69 -8.45 -8.37
CA GLU A 72 16.89 -9.58 -7.83
C GLU A 72 16.17 -9.20 -6.52
N GLY A 73 16.16 -7.90 -6.17
CA GLY A 73 15.50 -7.40 -4.97
C GLY A 73 13.99 -7.52 -5.03
N ARG A 74 13.33 -7.32 -3.88
CA ARG A 74 11.87 -7.21 -3.79
C ARG A 74 11.48 -5.78 -3.45
N VAL A 75 10.29 -5.37 -3.86
CA VAL A 75 9.76 -4.07 -3.48
C VAL A 75 8.77 -4.18 -2.33
N THR A 76 8.72 -3.14 -1.50
CA THR A 76 7.64 -2.94 -0.55
C THR A 76 6.76 -1.81 -1.06
N PHE A 77 5.45 -2.01 -1.06
CA PHE A 77 4.52 -0.92 -1.30
C PHE A 77 4.47 -0.01 -0.08
N TRP A 78 4.49 1.29 -0.33
CA TRP A 78 4.30 2.35 0.65
C TRP A 78 3.08 3.15 0.25
N ALA A 79 2.31 3.59 1.24
CA ALA A 79 1.15 4.42 0.99
C ALA A 79 1.15 5.65 1.89
N GLN A 80 0.60 6.72 1.34
CA GLN A 80 0.32 7.96 2.05
C GLN A 80 -1.16 8.30 1.86
N PRO A 81 -1.98 8.10 2.91
CA PRO A 81 -3.33 8.67 2.98
C PRO A 81 -3.28 10.20 2.86
N PRO A 82 -4.30 10.84 2.26
CA PRO A 82 -4.33 12.30 2.15
C PRO A 82 -4.42 13.02 3.51
N GLU A 83 -4.87 12.32 4.56
CA GLU A 83 -4.99 12.86 5.91
C GLU A 83 -3.66 12.94 6.68
N VAL A 84 -2.60 12.28 6.19
CA VAL A 84 -1.30 12.23 6.88
C VAL A 84 -0.15 12.63 5.95
N TYR A 85 0.86 13.28 6.52
CA TYR A 85 2.04 13.71 5.75
C TYR A 85 3.08 12.60 5.54
N THR A 86 3.01 11.53 6.33
CA THR A 86 4.02 10.48 6.35
C THR A 86 3.54 9.24 5.61
N ALA A 87 4.32 8.76 4.64
CA ALA A 87 4.09 7.47 4.01
C ALA A 87 4.51 6.33 4.95
N PHE A 88 3.76 5.23 4.92
CA PHE A 88 4.07 4.02 5.69
C PHE A 88 4.08 2.79 4.78
N PRO A 89 4.83 1.74 5.14
CA PRO A 89 4.80 0.50 4.37
C PRO A 89 3.42 -0.14 4.52
N LEU A 90 2.86 -0.63 3.41
CA LEU A 90 1.63 -1.42 3.38
C LEU A 90 1.89 -2.84 3.92
N ARG A 91 2.27 -2.91 5.19
CA ARG A 91 2.50 -4.13 5.97
C ARG A 91 1.62 -4.09 7.20
N ALA A 92 0.74 -5.07 7.36
CA ALA A 92 -0.14 -5.18 8.52
C ALA A 92 -0.41 -6.66 8.77
N GLU A 93 -0.49 -7.07 10.03
CA GLU A 93 -0.83 -8.45 10.35
C GLU A 93 -2.21 -8.81 9.81
N TRP A 94 -2.37 -10.03 9.28
CA TRP A 94 -3.69 -10.55 8.92
C TRP A 94 -4.33 -11.12 10.19
N PRO A 95 -5.61 -10.84 10.49
CA PRO A 95 -6.29 -11.60 11.52
C PRO A 95 -6.20 -13.08 11.12
N VAL A 96 -5.69 -13.90 12.03
CA VAL A 96 -5.73 -15.36 11.89
C VAL A 96 -7.19 -15.72 11.69
N ARG A 97 -7.52 -16.37 10.58
CA ARG A 97 -8.87 -16.89 10.39
C ARG A 97 -9.02 -18.05 11.37
N GLU A 98 -9.79 -17.85 12.44
CA GLU A 98 -10.33 -18.93 13.26
C GLU A 98 -11.44 -19.68 12.51
#